data_AF-M1UXY1-F1
#
_entry.id   AF-M1UXY1-F1
#
_cell.length_a   1.000
_cell.length_b   1.000
_cell.length_c   1.000
_cell.angle_alpha   90.00
_cell.angle_beta   90.00
_cell.angle_gamma   90.00
#
_symmetry.space_group_name_H-M   'P 1'
#
loop_
_entity.id
_entity.type
_entity.pdbx_description
1 polymer ?
#
loop_
_entity_poly.entity_id
_entity_poly.type
_entity_poly.pdbx_seq_one_letter_code
_entity_poly.pdbx_strand_id
1 'polypeptide(L)'
;MLSIVKDCENYIKAHEGSDAFDEIFKLIFAKLFDERRNLKNDSSSAQFRVGALEAAETARTRITTLFKQAKVRWEGVFNPGEEILLGDHSLAYCVSALQRTYLLKSDVDVLGAAFEIMVNPAMKGDKGQYFTPRHVVNLCVLRGSA
;
A
#
# COMPACT_ATOMS: atom_id res chain seq x y z
N MET A 1 -5.28 -1.80 -11.80
CA MET A 1 -4.42 -1.52 -10.64
C MET A 1 -3.37 -0.46 -10.94
N LEU A 2 -2.55 -0.63 -11.99
CA LEU A 2 -1.53 0.37 -12.37
C LEU A 2 -2.13 1.77 -12.64
N SER A 3 -3.30 1.85 -13.27
CA SER A 3 -4.01 3.12 -13.48
C SER A 3 -4.37 3.81 -12.15
N ILE A 4 -4.94 3.05 -11.20
CA ILE A 4 -5.34 3.56 -9.88
C ILE A 4 -4.13 4.10 -9.10
N VAL A 5 -3.01 3.38 -9.12
CA VAL A 5 -1.77 3.82 -8.45
C VAL A 5 -1.26 5.11 -9.08
N LYS A 6 -1.26 5.20 -10.40
CA LYS A 6 -0.85 6.42 -11.13
C LYS A 6 -1.77 7.61 -10.84
N ASP A 7 -3.07 7.38 -10.70
CA ASP A 7 -4.03 8.43 -10.36
C ASP A 7 -3.79 8.95 -8.94
N CYS A 8 -3.56 8.07 -7.96
CA CYS A 8 -3.16 8.46 -6.61
C CYS A 8 -1.83 9.23 -6.62
N GLU A 9 -0.85 8.79 -7.40
CA GLU A 9 0.47 9.41 -7.49
C GLU A 9 0.37 10.84 -8.03
N ASN A 10 -0.37 11.02 -9.12
CA ASN A 10 -0.63 12.33 -9.70
C ASN A 10 -1.37 13.24 -8.72
N TYR A 11 -2.37 12.70 -8.00
CA TYR A 11 -3.12 13.46 -7.01
C TYR A 11 -2.21 13.94 -5.88
N ILE A 12 -1.40 13.05 -5.29
CA ILE A 12 -0.49 13.40 -4.20
C ILE A 12 0.49 14.46 -4.67
N LYS A 13 1.19 14.25 -5.80
CA LYS A 13 2.15 15.23 -6.33
C LYS A 13 1.56 16.62 -6.56
N ALA A 14 0.28 16.70 -6.90
CA ALA A 14 -0.40 17.97 -7.15
C ALA A 14 -0.81 18.72 -5.87
N HIS A 15 -0.99 18.02 -4.74
CA HIS A 15 -1.57 18.58 -3.52
C HIS A 15 -0.61 18.56 -2.32
N GLU A 16 0.29 17.59 -2.27
CA GLU A 16 1.19 17.34 -1.16
C GLU A 16 2.59 17.09 -1.72
N GLY A 17 3.54 17.99 -1.42
CA GLY A 17 4.93 17.88 -1.89
C GLY A 17 5.72 16.72 -1.27
N SER A 18 5.03 15.65 -0.84
CA SER A 18 5.57 14.44 -0.24
C SER A 18 5.96 13.40 -1.30
N ASP A 19 6.70 12.38 -0.86
CA ASP A 19 7.02 11.23 -1.71
C ASP A 19 5.77 10.37 -1.94
N ALA A 20 5.10 10.63 -3.07
CA ALA A 20 3.87 9.95 -3.44
C ALA A 20 4.01 8.42 -3.51
N PHE A 21 5.18 7.92 -3.87
CA PHE A 21 5.41 6.48 -3.94
C PHE A 21 5.41 5.87 -2.53
N ASP A 22 6.15 6.46 -1.61
CA ASP A 22 6.23 6.01 -0.22
C ASP A 22 4.85 6.03 0.46
N GLU A 23 4.07 7.09 0.27
CA GLU A 23 2.72 7.19 0.84
C GLU A 23 1.75 6.16 0.27
N ILE A 24 1.77 5.92 -1.05
CA ILE A 24 0.95 4.87 -1.67
C ILE A 24 1.38 3.49 -1.16
N PHE A 25 2.68 3.28 -0.97
CA PHE A 25 3.23 2.02 -0.47
C PHE A 25 2.72 1.71 0.95
N LYS A 26 2.69 2.70 1.85
CA LYS A 26 2.08 2.57 3.18
C LYS A 26 0.59 2.18 3.11
N LEU A 27 -0.17 2.80 2.20
CA LEU A 27 -1.59 2.48 2.00
C LEU A 27 -1.80 1.06 1.46
N ILE A 28 -0.94 0.58 0.56
CA ILE A 28 -0.97 -0.80 0.06
C ILE A 28 -0.78 -1.80 1.20
N PHE A 29 0.16 -1.55 2.12
CA PHE A 29 0.38 -2.43 3.28
C PHE A 29 -0.81 -2.43 4.24
N ALA A 30 -1.39 -1.26 4.51
CA ALA A 30 -2.61 -1.17 5.32
C ALA A 30 -3.77 -1.98 4.71
N LYS A 31 -3.92 -1.91 3.37
CA LYS A 31 -4.94 -2.67 2.63
C LYS A 31 -4.68 -4.18 2.64
N LEU A 32 -3.43 -4.60 2.38
CA LEU A 32 -3.04 -6.01 2.42
C LEU A 32 -3.28 -6.62 3.80
N PHE A 33 -3.01 -5.85 4.86
CA PHE A 33 -3.27 -6.28 6.23
C PHE A 33 -4.77 -6.51 6.47
N ASP A 34 -5.60 -5.54 6.09
CA ASP A 34 -7.06 -5.62 6.20
C ASP A 34 -7.63 -6.81 5.42
N GLU A 35 -7.21 -6.98 4.16
CA GLU A 35 -7.61 -8.09 3.32
C GLU A 35 -7.19 -9.43 3.92
N ARG A 36 -5.95 -9.57 4.42
CA ARG A 36 -5.47 -10.84 5.00
C ARG A 36 -6.24 -11.22 6.25
N ARG A 37 -6.67 -10.24 7.06
CA ARG A 37 -7.45 -10.45 8.28
C ARG A 37 -8.90 -10.80 7.98
N ASN A 38 -9.50 -10.14 6.99
CA ASN A 38 -10.95 -10.22 6.75
C ASN A 38 -11.34 -11.16 5.59
N LEU A 39 -10.48 -11.42 4.60
CA LEU A 39 -10.78 -12.38 3.51
C LEU A 39 -10.96 -13.82 4.00
N LYS A 40 -10.44 -14.15 5.18
CA LYS A 40 -10.63 -15.48 5.79
C LYS A 40 -11.97 -15.64 6.51
N ASN A 41 -12.63 -14.52 6.84
CA ASN A 41 -13.85 -14.48 7.63
C ASN A 41 -14.94 -13.77 6.84
N ASP A 42 -15.79 -14.51 6.12
CA ASP A 42 -16.88 -13.97 5.28
C ASP A 42 -17.86 -13.04 6.03
N SER A 43 -17.87 -13.09 7.36
CA SER A 43 -18.73 -12.25 8.22
C SER A 43 -18.12 -10.89 8.59
N SER A 44 -16.85 -10.61 8.26
CA SER A 44 -16.17 -9.37 8.67
C SER A 44 -16.08 -8.37 7.52
N SER A 45 -16.70 -7.19 7.69
CA SER A 45 -16.60 -6.11 6.72
C SER A 45 -15.16 -5.56 6.66
N ALA A 46 -14.61 -5.39 5.46
CA ALA A 46 -13.32 -4.74 5.25
C ALA A 46 -13.28 -3.33 5.88
N GLN A 47 -12.18 -3.00 6.55
CA GLN A 47 -11.97 -1.72 7.24
C GLN A 47 -11.23 -0.70 6.36
N PHE A 48 -10.49 -1.16 5.34
CA PHE A 48 -9.84 -0.29 4.37
C PHE A 48 -10.88 0.27 3.39
N ARG A 49 -11.55 1.35 3.80
CA ARG A 49 -12.59 2.04 3.02
C ARG A 49 -12.79 3.47 3.51
N VAL A 50 -13.45 4.25 2.67
CA VAL A 50 -14.07 5.55 2.98
C VAL A 50 -15.55 5.44 2.63
N GLY A 51 -16.41 5.88 3.55
CA GLY A 51 -17.86 5.99 3.33
C GLY A 51 -18.21 7.22 2.48
N ALA A 52 -19.29 7.16 1.69
CA ALA A 52 -19.68 8.25 0.79
C ALA A 52 -19.96 9.60 1.50
N LEU A 53 -20.40 9.55 2.75
CA LEU A 53 -20.68 10.72 3.60
C LEU A 53 -19.79 10.75 4.85
N GLU A 54 -18.72 9.94 4.85
CA GLU A 54 -17.82 9.84 6.00
C GLU A 54 -16.82 11.02 5.99
N ALA A 55 -16.57 11.57 7.18
CA ALA A 55 -15.55 12.61 7.35
C ALA A 55 -14.14 12.04 7.14
N ALA A 56 -13.26 12.81 6.51
CA ALA A 56 -11.92 12.38 6.12
C ALA A 56 -11.06 11.96 7.34
N GLU A 57 -11.24 12.63 8.48
CA GLU A 57 -10.59 12.38 9.77
C GLU A 57 -10.97 11.00 10.34
N THR A 58 -12.22 10.58 10.10
CA THR A 58 -12.70 9.25 10.52
C THR A 58 -11.99 8.17 9.73
N ALA A 59 -11.87 8.36 8.41
CA ALA A 59 -11.09 7.47 7.56
C ALA A 59 -9.61 7.47 7.96
N ARG A 60 -9.00 8.65 8.19
CA ARG A 60 -7.60 8.80 8.67
C ARG A 60 -7.33 7.94 9.90
N THR A 61 -8.20 8.01 10.90
CA THR A 61 -8.04 7.27 12.16
C THR A 61 -8.04 5.75 11.91
N ARG A 62 -8.98 5.26 11.10
CA ARG A 62 -9.10 3.84 10.77
C ARG A 62 -7.90 3.35 9.95
N ILE A 63 -7.51 4.08 8.92
CA ILE A 63 -6.42 3.70 8.02
C ILE A 63 -5.05 3.76 8.71
N THR A 64 -4.82 4.77 9.55
CA THR A 64 -3.60 4.85 10.38
C THR A 64 -3.51 3.66 11.35
N THR A 65 -4.65 3.23 11.90
CA THR A 65 -4.70 2.05 12.78
C THR A 65 -4.35 0.77 12.02
N LEU A 66 -4.90 0.58 10.81
CA LEU A 66 -4.53 -0.54 9.95
C LEU A 66 -3.05 -0.52 9.59
N PHE A 67 -2.49 0.65 9.26
CA PHE A 67 -1.07 0.78 8.95
C PHE A 67 -0.18 0.44 10.17
N LYS A 68 -0.54 0.90 11.37
CA LYS A 68 0.18 0.53 12.60
C LYS A 68 0.19 -0.99 12.83
N GLN A 69 -0.93 -1.65 12.60
CA GLN A 69 -1.02 -3.11 12.70
C GLN A 69 -0.23 -3.83 11.59
N ALA A 70 -0.23 -3.27 10.38
CA ALA A 70 0.61 -3.74 9.28
C ALA A 70 2.10 -3.68 9.65
N LYS A 71 2.58 -2.57 10.23
CA LYS A 71 3.98 -2.44 10.66
C LYS A 71 4.40 -3.51 11.67
N VAL A 72 3.52 -3.85 12.62
CA VAL A 72 3.78 -4.93 13.60
C VAL A 72 3.84 -6.29 12.90
N ARG A 73 2.97 -6.52 11.92
CA ARG A 73 2.92 -7.78 11.18
C ARG A 73 4.16 -7.98 10.29
N TRP A 74 4.65 -6.90 9.70
CA TRP A 74 5.80 -6.89 8.79
C TRP A 74 6.94 -6.06 9.39
N GLU A 75 7.42 -6.53 10.55
CA GLU A 75 8.57 -5.95 11.23
C GLU A 75 9.79 -5.92 10.30
N GLY A 76 10.54 -4.81 10.34
CA GLY A 76 11.71 -4.61 9.49
C GLY A 76 11.42 -4.00 8.12
N VAL A 77 10.16 -3.89 7.69
CA VAL A 77 9.80 -3.17 6.45
C VAL A 77 9.83 -1.66 6.67
N PHE A 78 9.09 -1.18 7.68
CA PHE A 78 8.99 0.24 8.03
C PHE A 78 9.76 0.55 9.31
N ASN A 79 10.18 1.81 9.47
CA ASN A 79 10.74 2.26 10.74
C ASN A 79 9.66 2.29 11.84
N PRO A 80 10.02 2.15 13.13
CA PRO A 80 9.04 2.23 14.22
C PRO A 80 8.23 3.52 14.21
N GLY A 81 8.89 4.66 13.96
CA GLY A 81 8.28 5.99 13.86
C GLY A 81 7.68 6.35 12.50
N GLU A 82 7.63 5.41 11.55
CA GLU A 82 7.07 5.68 10.21
C GLU A 82 5.56 5.96 10.31
N GLU A 83 5.10 7.05 9.71
CA GLU A 83 3.70 7.45 9.69
C GLU A 83 3.24 7.78 8.26
N ILE A 84 1.92 7.77 8.05
CA ILE A 84 1.30 8.29 6.83
C ILE A 84 1.32 9.80 6.93
N LEU A 85 1.97 10.46 5.98
CA LEU A 85 2.14 11.91 5.95
C LEU A 85 1.08 12.63 5.13
N LEU A 86 0.24 11.87 4.41
CA LEU A 86 -0.89 12.42 3.67
C LEU A 86 -1.86 13.19 4.59
N GLY A 87 -2.27 14.38 4.15
CA GLY A 87 -3.42 15.08 4.71
C GLY A 87 -4.71 14.26 4.58
N ASP A 88 -5.69 14.56 5.43
CA ASP A 88 -6.90 13.72 5.58
C ASP A 88 -7.67 13.56 4.26
N HIS A 89 -7.80 14.63 3.48
CA HIS A 89 -8.46 14.59 2.17
C HIS A 89 -7.68 13.75 1.14
N SER A 90 -6.35 13.89 1.07
CA SER A 90 -5.52 13.13 0.15
C SER A 90 -5.50 11.65 0.49
N LEU A 91 -5.44 11.33 1.79
CA LEU A 91 -5.59 9.97 2.28
C LEU A 91 -6.96 9.41 1.89
N ALA A 92 -8.05 10.13 2.17
CA ALA A 92 -9.40 9.69 1.85
C ALA A 92 -9.58 9.47 0.34
N TYR A 93 -9.03 10.35 -0.50
CA TYR A 93 -9.02 10.19 -1.95
C TYR A 93 -8.32 8.89 -2.35
N CYS A 94 -7.08 8.68 -1.92
CA CYS A 94 -6.30 7.50 -2.27
C CYS A 94 -6.97 6.20 -1.78
N VAL A 95 -7.51 6.21 -0.56
CA VAL A 95 -8.24 5.07 0.01
C VAL A 95 -9.50 4.78 -0.79
N SER A 96 -10.26 5.81 -1.20
CA SER A 96 -11.46 5.64 -2.02
C SER A 96 -11.18 5.01 -3.39
N ALA A 97 -10.02 5.33 -3.96
CA ALA A 97 -9.57 4.75 -5.23
C ALA A 97 -9.11 3.28 -5.04
N LEU A 98 -8.41 2.99 -3.95
CA LEU A 98 -7.86 1.67 -3.66
C LEU A 98 -8.91 0.68 -3.11
N GLN A 99 -9.92 1.12 -2.36
CA GLN A 99 -10.84 0.24 -1.62
C GLN A 99 -11.62 -0.76 -2.50
N ARG A 100 -11.81 -0.44 -3.80
CA ARG A 100 -12.56 -1.28 -4.74
C ARG A 100 -11.74 -2.42 -5.36
N THR A 101 -10.43 -2.44 -5.11
CA THR A 101 -9.53 -3.49 -5.61
C THR A 101 -9.37 -4.59 -4.57
N TYR A 102 -9.13 -5.83 -5.01
CA TYR A 102 -8.68 -6.92 -4.13
C TYR A 102 -7.23 -7.23 -4.48
N LEU A 103 -6.30 -6.95 -3.56
CA LEU A 103 -4.88 -7.16 -3.80
C LEU A 103 -4.47 -8.63 -3.64
N LEU A 104 -5.13 -9.37 -2.75
CA LEU A 104 -4.85 -10.80 -2.51
C LEU A 104 -5.62 -11.75 -3.43
N LYS A 105 -6.64 -11.26 -4.16
CA LYS A 105 -7.54 -12.09 -4.98
C LYS A 105 -7.37 -11.90 -6.50
N SER A 106 -6.66 -10.86 -6.93
CA SER A 106 -6.24 -10.72 -8.33
C SER A 106 -5.11 -11.70 -8.66
N ASP A 107 -5.06 -12.28 -9.87
CA ASP A 107 -4.01 -13.17 -10.43
C ASP A 107 -2.59 -12.59 -10.30
N VAL A 108 -2.08 -12.57 -9.09
CA VAL A 108 -0.88 -11.84 -8.73
C VAL A 108 -0.12 -12.68 -7.69
N ASP A 109 0.36 -13.84 -8.15
CA ASP A 109 1.55 -14.50 -7.60
C ASP A 109 2.75 -13.54 -7.57
N VAL A 110 2.68 -12.47 -8.35
CA VAL A 110 3.76 -11.54 -8.62
C VAL A 110 3.96 -10.45 -7.57
N LEU A 111 2.92 -9.72 -7.12
CA LEU A 111 3.02 -8.84 -5.96
C LEU A 111 3.29 -9.67 -4.71
N GLY A 112 2.63 -10.82 -4.54
CA GLY A 112 2.89 -11.72 -3.42
C GLY A 112 4.36 -12.14 -3.34
N ALA A 113 4.92 -12.64 -4.45
CA ALA A 113 6.32 -13.05 -4.53
C ALA A 113 7.29 -11.86 -4.45
N ALA A 114 7.01 -10.74 -5.13
CA ALA A 114 7.84 -9.54 -5.04
C ALA A 114 7.86 -8.99 -3.61
N PHE A 115 6.73 -9.09 -2.90
CA PHE A 115 6.59 -8.69 -1.51
C PHE A 115 7.35 -9.65 -0.57
N GLU A 116 7.27 -10.97 -0.76
CA GLU A 116 8.10 -11.91 0.02
C GLU A 116 9.61 -11.67 -0.15
N ILE A 117 10.02 -11.28 -1.36
CA ILE A 117 11.41 -10.87 -1.64
C ILE A 117 11.76 -9.55 -0.96
N MET A 118 10.86 -8.56 -0.96
CA MET A 118 11.07 -7.25 -0.35
C MET A 118 11.05 -7.27 1.19
N VAL A 119 10.30 -8.19 1.79
CA VAL A 119 10.22 -8.38 3.25
C VAL A 119 11.35 -9.30 3.76
N ASN A 120 12.14 -9.90 2.87
CA ASN A 120 13.31 -10.67 3.27
C ASN A 120 14.43 -9.74 3.79
N PRO A 121 14.85 -9.85 5.07
CA PRO A 121 15.89 -9.00 5.65
C PRO A 121 17.22 -9.03 4.90
N ALA A 122 17.53 -10.13 4.20
CA ALA A 122 18.75 -10.28 3.39
C ALA A 122 18.82 -9.34 2.18
N MET A 123 17.71 -8.71 1.79
CA MET A 123 17.61 -7.80 0.64
C MET A 123 17.68 -6.32 1.03
N LYS A 124 17.81 -6.02 2.33
CA LYS A 124 17.88 -4.66 2.87
C LYS A 124 19.35 -4.24 3.00
N GLY A 125 19.80 -3.30 2.17
CA GLY A 125 21.13 -2.69 2.32
C GLY A 125 21.17 -1.66 3.46
N ASP A 126 22.38 -1.32 3.92
CA ASP A 126 22.67 -0.48 5.11
C ASP A 126 22.08 0.95 5.10
N LYS A 127 21.45 1.40 4.02
CA LYS A 127 20.94 2.79 3.87
C LYS A 127 19.49 2.90 3.42
N GLY A 128 18.66 1.88 3.69
CA GLY A 128 17.26 1.90 3.25
C GLY A 128 17.08 1.81 1.74
N GLN A 129 18.15 1.47 1.02
CA GLN A 129 18.11 1.16 -0.41
C GLN A 129 17.67 -0.30 -0.55
N TYR A 130 16.48 -0.51 -1.12
CA TYR A 130 16.01 -1.83 -1.50
C TYR A 130 16.85 -2.33 -2.66
N PHE A 131 17.63 -3.39 -2.47
CA PHE A 131 18.26 -4.05 -3.59
C PHE A 131 17.17 -4.79 -4.36
N THR A 132 16.80 -4.30 -5.53
CA THR A 132 15.90 -5.05 -6.44
C THR A 132 16.75 -6.15 -7.10
N PRO A 133 16.55 -7.44 -6.79
CA PRO A 133 17.28 -8.49 -7.48
C PRO A 133 16.83 -8.53 -8.94
N ARG A 134 17.75 -8.85 -9.86
CA ARG A 134 17.54 -8.75 -11.33
C ARG A 134 16.26 -9.45 -11.85
N HIS A 135 15.71 -10.41 -11.12
CA HIS A 135 14.45 -11.09 -11.47
C HIS A 135 13.20 -10.21 -11.30
N VAL A 136 13.19 -9.24 -10.38
CA VAL A 136 12.06 -8.31 -10.14
C VAL A 136 12.05 -7.16 -11.17
N VAL A 137 13.21 -6.80 -11.72
CA VAL A 137 13.33 -5.76 -12.76
C VAL A 137 12.62 -6.16 -14.06
N ASN A 138 12.60 -7.45 -14.41
CA ASN A 138 11.86 -7.94 -15.58
C ASN A 138 10.35 -7.71 -15.48
N LEU A 139 9.83 -7.45 -14.27
CA LEU A 139 8.41 -7.29 -14.04
C LEU A 139 7.91 -5.86 -14.26
N CYS A 140 8.77 -4.86 -14.02
CA CYS A 140 8.48 -3.47 -14.38
C CYS A 140 8.80 -3.11 -15.84
N VAL A 141 9.50 -3.99 -16.58
CA VAL A 141 9.94 -3.70 -17.96
C VAL A 141 9.21 -4.52 -19.04
N LEU A 142 8.50 -5.59 -18.70
CA LEU A 142 7.78 -6.40 -19.71
C LEU A 142 6.38 -5.87 -20.05
N ARG A 143 6.29 -4.63 -20.54
CA ARG A 143 5.26 -4.19 -21.52
C ARG A 143 5.76 -2.99 -22.33
N GLY A 144 6.92 -3.17 -22.94
CA GLY A 144 7.44 -2.26 -23.96
C GLY A 144 8.17 -3.05 -25.03
N SER A 145 7.49 -3.95 -25.73
CA SER A 145 7.75 -4.39 -27.12
C SER A 145 6.86 -5.59 -27.47
N ALA A 146 6.32 -5.55 -28.70
CA ALA A 146 5.42 -6.47 -29.38
C ALA A 146 3.92 -6.17 -29.20
#